data_AF-A0A7C2V0U7-F1
#
_entry.id   AF-A0A7C2V0U7-F1
#
_cell.length_a   1.000
_cell.length_b   1.000
_cell.length_c   1.000
_cell.angle_alpha   90.00
_cell.angle_beta   90.00
_cell.angle_gamma   90.00
#
_symmetry.space_group_name_H-M   'P 1'
#
loop_
_entity.id
_entity.type
_entity.pdbx_description
1 polymer ?
#
loop_
_entity_poly.entity_id
_entity_poly.type
_entity_poly.pdbx_seq_one_letter_code
_entity_poly.pdbx_strand_id
1 'polypeptide(L)'
;VASFLAMKRGCRTDLIHFHAFPNASQVKGTKIEELARRLSRFEPSIKVLLVPYHYFYVYFLNYPEKYHLVLFRRFMMRVASRVLESEGYDALVTGDSLSQVASQVMNNLKLIDNATDSLVLRPLITYDKEEIIEKAREIGTYELSIKPYRDCCSMVSLHPSLNPSKEEVLALEQKVNYEEIIDRTLGEIEEMKL
;
A
#
# COMPACT_ATOMS: atom_id res chain seq x y z
N VAL A 1 -8.18 9.72 -0.01
CA VAL A 1 -8.32 10.61 -1.19
C VAL A 1 -8.20 9.87 -2.51
N ALA A 2 -7.11 9.14 -2.79
CA ALA A 2 -6.92 8.45 -4.07
C ALA A 2 -8.08 7.50 -4.44
N SER A 3 -8.53 6.65 -3.51
CA SER A 3 -9.68 5.77 -3.72
C SER A 3 -10.96 6.54 -4.09
N PHE A 4 -11.22 7.66 -3.41
CA PHE A 4 -12.35 8.55 -3.74
C PHE A 4 -12.23 9.13 -5.16
N LEU A 5 -11.02 9.54 -5.59
CA LEU A 5 -10.82 10.07 -6.94
C LEU A 5 -11.02 8.99 -8.02
N ALA A 6 -10.64 7.74 -7.74
CA ALA A 6 -10.94 6.61 -8.61
C ALA A 6 -12.45 6.36 -8.69
N MET A 7 -13.14 6.27 -7.54
CA MET A 7 -14.61 6.12 -7.46
C MET A 7 -15.34 7.25 -8.20
N LYS A 8 -14.85 8.50 -8.09
CA LYS A 8 -15.40 9.66 -8.81
C LYS A 8 -15.37 9.49 -10.33
N ARG A 9 -14.47 8.66 -10.87
CA ARG A 9 -14.38 8.35 -12.30
C ARG A 9 -15.16 7.09 -12.70
N GLY A 10 -15.94 6.52 -11.78
CA GLY A 10 -16.77 5.33 -12.01
C GLY A 10 -16.05 4.01 -11.73
N CYS A 11 -14.84 4.03 -11.17
CA CYS A 11 -14.14 2.80 -10.80
C CYS A 11 -14.75 2.22 -9.51
N ARG A 12 -15.34 1.04 -9.59
CA ARG A 12 -15.62 0.24 -8.38
C ARG A 12 -14.29 -0.09 -7.72
N THR A 13 -14.16 0.25 -6.45
CA THR A 13 -12.86 0.26 -5.78
C THR A 13 -12.96 -0.44 -4.45
N ASP A 14 -12.35 -1.60 -4.35
CA ASP A 14 -12.10 -2.30 -3.09
C ASP A 14 -10.74 -1.89 -2.51
N LEU A 15 -10.56 -2.14 -1.21
CA LEU A 15 -9.38 -1.69 -0.47
C LEU A 15 -8.50 -2.87 -0.07
N ILE A 16 -7.19 -2.66 -0.16
CA ILE A 16 -6.18 -3.57 0.36
C ILE A 16 -5.31 -2.83 1.36
N HIS A 17 -5.18 -3.37 2.57
CA HIS A 17 -4.46 -2.73 3.67
C HIS A 17 -3.47 -3.69 4.32
N PHE A 18 -2.20 -3.29 4.35
CA PHE A 18 -1.14 -4.04 5.01
C PHE A 18 -1.03 -3.63 6.47
N HIS A 19 -1.10 -4.59 7.40
CA HIS A 19 -1.08 -4.30 8.84
C HIS A 19 0.06 -4.99 9.59
N ALA A 20 0.46 -4.36 10.71
CA ALA A 20 1.50 -4.84 11.61
C ALA A 20 0.99 -5.56 12.86
N PHE A 21 -0.32 -5.83 12.93
CA PHE A 21 -0.91 -6.55 14.05
C PHE A 21 -0.68 -8.06 13.97
N PRO A 22 -0.54 -8.75 15.12
CA PRO A 22 -0.52 -10.21 15.20
C PRO A 22 -1.76 -10.89 14.60
N ASN A 23 -2.92 -10.23 14.64
CA ASN A 23 -4.16 -10.73 14.07
C ASN A 23 -4.93 -9.62 13.35
N ALA A 24 -5.55 -9.94 12.20
CA ALA A 24 -6.26 -8.97 11.37
C ALA A 24 -7.48 -8.35 12.08
N SER A 25 -8.12 -9.07 13.01
CA SER A 25 -9.25 -8.56 13.81
C SER A 25 -8.88 -7.31 14.61
N GLN A 26 -7.61 -7.10 14.94
CA GLN A 26 -7.13 -5.91 15.65
C GLN A 26 -7.10 -4.65 14.79
N VAL A 27 -7.30 -4.77 13.46
CA VAL A 27 -7.52 -3.62 12.59
C VAL A 27 -8.94 -3.03 12.82
N LYS A 28 -9.89 -3.84 13.30
CA LYS A 28 -11.21 -3.34 13.71
C LYS A 28 -11.08 -2.41 14.91
N GLY A 29 -11.89 -1.36 14.93
CA GLY A 29 -11.83 -0.29 15.92
C GLY A 29 -10.66 0.69 15.72
N THR A 30 -9.88 0.55 14.64
CA THR A 30 -8.82 1.51 14.31
C THR A 30 -9.28 2.54 13.27
N LYS A 31 -8.43 3.54 12.99
CA LYS A 31 -8.70 4.54 11.96
C LYS A 31 -8.95 3.94 10.58
N ILE A 32 -8.43 2.75 10.29
CA ILE A 32 -8.56 2.08 8.98
C ILE A 32 -10.01 1.67 8.72
N GLU A 33 -10.68 1.08 9.72
CA GLU A 33 -12.10 0.75 9.62
C GLU A 33 -12.95 2.01 9.47
N GLU A 34 -12.69 3.05 10.28
CA GLU A 34 -13.42 4.32 10.20
C GLU A 34 -13.25 4.99 8.82
N LEU A 35 -12.04 4.92 8.24
CA LEU A 35 -11.74 5.43 6.90
C LEU A 35 -12.48 4.63 5.82
N ALA A 36 -12.49 3.30 5.91
CA ALA A 36 -13.21 2.43 4.99
C ALA A 36 -14.73 2.69 5.06
N ARG A 37 -15.31 2.83 6.26
CA ARG A 37 -16.71 3.23 6.47
C ARG A 37 -17.02 4.64 5.94
N ARG A 38 -16.04 5.55 5.91
CA ARG A 38 -16.23 6.86 5.29
C ARG A 38 -16.28 6.73 3.77
N LEU A 39 -15.41 5.90 3.20
CA LEU A 39 -15.36 5.65 1.76
C LEU A 39 -16.58 4.86 1.26
N SER A 40 -17.17 3.99 2.08
CA SER A 40 -18.36 3.22 1.71
C SER A 40 -19.60 4.08 1.41
N ARG A 41 -19.58 5.37 1.81
CA ARG A 41 -20.61 6.34 1.42
C ARG A 41 -20.56 6.69 -0.07
N PHE A 42 -19.42 6.49 -0.72
CA PHE A 42 -19.21 6.72 -2.15
C PHE A 42 -19.27 5.41 -2.95
N GLU A 43 -19.01 4.27 -2.31
CA GLU A 43 -19.11 2.92 -2.88
C GLU A 43 -19.75 1.97 -1.85
N PRO A 44 -21.07 1.70 -1.92
CA PRO A 44 -21.81 0.97 -0.89
C PRO A 44 -21.33 -0.46 -0.62
N SER A 45 -20.68 -1.12 -1.59
CA SER A 45 -20.25 -2.52 -1.49
C SER A 45 -18.72 -2.66 -1.47
N ILE A 46 -18.04 -1.83 -0.68
CA ILE A 46 -16.57 -1.87 -0.59
C ILE A 46 -16.09 -3.05 0.27
N LYS A 47 -15.24 -3.89 -0.32
CA LYS A 47 -14.48 -4.96 0.34
C LYS A 47 -13.18 -4.38 0.88
N VAL A 48 -12.76 -4.85 2.06
CA VAL A 48 -11.48 -4.47 2.65
C VAL A 48 -10.66 -5.72 2.96
N LEU A 49 -9.60 -5.92 2.19
CA LEU A 49 -8.64 -7.01 2.35
C LEU A 49 -7.53 -6.57 3.30
N LEU A 50 -7.32 -7.35 4.35
CA LEU A 50 -6.28 -7.16 5.34
C LEU A 50 -5.14 -8.12 5.05
N VAL A 51 -3.94 -7.57 4.83
CA VAL A 51 -2.75 -8.33 4.47
C VAL A 51 -1.73 -8.25 5.62
N PRO A 52 -1.26 -9.39 6.13
CA PRO A 52 -0.23 -9.38 7.17
C PRO A 52 1.13 -8.95 6.62
N TYR A 53 1.77 -7.96 7.23
CA TYR A 53 3.10 -7.52 6.81
C TYR A 53 4.24 -8.45 7.28
N HIS A 54 3.99 -9.37 8.22
CA HIS A 54 5.05 -10.09 8.92
C HIS A 54 5.87 -10.99 7.99
N TYR A 55 5.29 -11.48 6.89
CA TYR A 55 6.00 -12.20 5.84
C TYR A 55 7.11 -11.34 5.20
N PHE A 56 6.88 -10.05 5.00
CA PHE A 56 7.97 -9.16 4.60
C PHE A 56 9.03 -9.08 5.69
N TYR A 57 8.62 -8.86 6.95
CA TYR A 57 9.54 -8.70 8.06
C TYR A 57 10.47 -9.91 8.23
N VAL A 58 9.92 -11.13 8.27
CA VAL A 58 10.69 -12.36 8.48
C VAL A 58 11.77 -12.58 7.41
N TYR A 59 11.48 -12.28 6.16
CA TYR A 59 12.37 -12.60 5.04
C TYR A 59 13.34 -11.46 4.69
N PHE A 60 12.99 -10.21 4.97
CA PHE A 60 13.76 -9.04 4.53
C PHE A 60 14.44 -8.26 5.66
N LEU A 61 14.14 -8.52 6.94
CA LEU A 61 14.72 -7.75 8.07
C LEU A 61 16.26 -7.78 8.13
N ASN A 62 16.87 -8.88 7.69
CA ASN A 62 18.33 -9.04 7.71
C ASN A 62 19.04 -8.32 6.55
N TYR A 63 18.30 -7.63 5.67
CA TYR A 63 18.89 -6.89 4.56
C TYR A 63 19.31 -5.48 5.01
N PRO A 64 20.07 -4.74 4.18
CA PRO A 64 20.44 -3.39 4.54
C PRO A 64 19.20 -2.50 4.69
N GLU A 65 19.03 -1.90 5.87
CA GLU A 65 17.84 -1.11 6.25
C GLU A 65 17.46 -0.04 5.23
N LYS A 66 18.46 0.58 4.59
CA LYS A 66 18.27 1.59 3.54
C LYS A 66 17.41 1.11 2.36
N TYR A 67 17.30 -0.20 2.13
CA TYR A 67 16.47 -0.80 1.07
C TYR A 67 15.11 -1.29 1.56
N HIS A 68 14.86 -1.36 2.87
CA HIS A 68 13.62 -1.95 3.40
C HIS A 68 12.37 -1.28 2.86
N LEU A 69 12.36 0.06 2.74
CA LEU A 69 11.18 0.77 2.22
C LEU A 69 10.88 0.42 0.76
N VAL A 70 11.90 0.39 -0.12
CA VAL A 70 11.69 0.05 -1.54
C VAL A 70 11.33 -1.43 -1.68
N LEU A 71 11.99 -2.33 -0.95
CA LEU A 71 11.67 -3.76 -0.94
C LEU A 71 10.24 -4.01 -0.43
N PHE A 72 9.82 -3.32 0.63
CA PHE A 72 8.47 -3.47 1.18
C PHE A 72 7.41 -2.97 0.20
N ARG A 73 7.64 -1.84 -0.47
CA ARG A 73 6.73 -1.32 -1.48
C ARG A 73 6.64 -2.24 -2.70
N ARG A 74 7.76 -2.83 -3.13
CA ARG A 74 7.77 -3.86 -4.19
C ARG A 74 7.01 -5.11 -3.77
N PHE A 75 7.17 -5.57 -2.52
CA PHE A 75 6.38 -6.66 -1.94
C PHE A 75 4.89 -6.36 -1.97
N MET A 76 4.48 -5.17 -1.52
CA MET A 76 3.07 -4.75 -1.55
C MET A 76 2.49 -4.77 -2.97
N MET A 77 3.23 -4.27 -3.96
CA MET A 77 2.78 -4.28 -5.36
C MET A 77 2.59 -5.70 -5.87
N ARG A 78 3.53 -6.62 -5.58
CA ARG A 78 3.42 -8.02 -6.02
C ARG A 78 2.22 -8.73 -5.39
N VAL A 79 2.03 -8.60 -4.08
CA VAL A 79 0.88 -9.19 -3.38
C VAL A 79 -0.43 -8.60 -3.92
N ALA A 80 -0.52 -7.28 -4.05
CA ALA A 80 -1.70 -6.62 -4.60
C ALA A 80 -1.99 -7.04 -6.05
N SER A 81 -0.96 -7.31 -6.85
CA SER A 81 -1.12 -7.77 -8.24
C SER A 81 -1.67 -9.19 -8.31
N ARG A 82 -1.25 -10.08 -7.41
CA ARG A 82 -1.85 -11.42 -7.32
C ARG A 82 -3.30 -11.39 -6.88
N VAL A 83 -3.64 -10.52 -5.93
CA VAL A 83 -5.04 -10.27 -5.54
C VAL A 83 -5.84 -9.71 -6.73
N LEU A 84 -5.26 -8.76 -7.47
CA LEU A 84 -5.84 -8.19 -8.69
C LEU A 84 -6.20 -9.27 -9.69
N GLU A 85 -5.25 -10.17 -10.00
CA GLU A 85 -5.45 -11.28 -10.94
C GLU A 85 -6.48 -12.30 -10.44
N SER A 86 -6.44 -12.68 -9.17
CA SER A 86 -7.34 -13.72 -8.62
C SER A 86 -8.79 -13.27 -8.51
N GLU A 87 -9.01 -11.98 -8.25
CA GLU A 87 -10.35 -11.41 -8.03
C GLU A 87 -10.89 -10.67 -9.27
N GLY A 88 -10.07 -10.55 -10.33
CA GLY A 88 -10.48 -9.96 -11.61
C GLY A 88 -10.56 -8.44 -11.62
N TYR A 89 -9.68 -7.75 -10.88
CA TYR A 89 -9.58 -6.28 -10.95
C TYR A 89 -8.75 -5.83 -12.16
N ASP A 90 -9.02 -4.64 -12.69
CA ASP A 90 -8.33 -4.11 -13.88
C ASP A 90 -7.05 -3.31 -13.54
N ALA A 91 -6.98 -2.72 -12.35
CA ALA A 91 -5.90 -1.80 -11.98
C ALA A 91 -5.72 -1.68 -10.46
N LEU A 92 -4.49 -1.34 -10.06
CA LEU A 92 -4.15 -0.91 -8.71
C LEU A 92 -4.28 0.61 -8.59
N VAL A 93 -4.70 1.11 -7.42
CA VAL A 93 -4.75 2.56 -7.14
C VAL A 93 -3.87 2.86 -5.93
N THR A 94 -2.95 3.83 -6.08
CA THR A 94 -2.14 4.31 -4.95
C THR A 94 -2.37 5.80 -4.70
N GLY A 95 -2.14 6.20 -3.44
CA GLY A 95 -2.10 7.60 -3.03
C GLY A 95 -0.72 8.25 -3.17
N ASP A 96 0.12 7.79 -4.10
CA ASP A 96 1.43 8.39 -4.29
C ASP A 96 1.33 9.79 -4.91
N SER A 97 2.06 10.75 -4.33
CA SER A 97 2.28 12.09 -4.85
C SER A 97 3.79 12.28 -5.09
N LEU A 98 4.16 12.85 -6.24
CA LEU A 98 5.55 12.90 -6.67
C LEU A 98 6.40 13.74 -5.70
N SER A 99 7.52 13.18 -5.26
CA SER A 99 8.51 13.86 -4.40
C SER A 99 8.00 14.33 -3.04
N GLN A 100 6.84 13.83 -2.56
CA GLN A 100 6.34 14.17 -1.24
C GLN A 100 7.09 13.44 -0.11
N VAL A 101 7.49 12.19 -0.32
CA VAL A 101 8.31 11.39 0.61
C VAL A 101 9.40 10.59 -0.12
N ALA A 102 10.35 10.03 0.63
CA ALA A 102 11.48 9.28 0.09
C ALA A 102 11.09 8.17 -0.90
N SER A 103 10.04 7.39 -0.62
CA SER A 103 9.55 6.33 -1.52
C SER A 103 8.90 6.84 -2.81
N GLN A 104 8.62 8.14 -2.91
CA GLN A 104 7.86 8.75 -4.00
C GLN A 104 8.72 9.65 -4.89
N VAL A 105 10.04 9.66 -4.71
CA VAL A 105 10.96 10.22 -5.70
C VAL A 105 10.97 9.35 -6.96
N MET A 106 11.22 9.96 -8.12
CA MET A 106 11.10 9.32 -9.44
C MET A 106 11.82 7.96 -9.54
N ASN A 107 13.04 7.86 -9.00
CA ASN A 107 13.81 6.62 -9.03
C ASN A 107 13.13 5.50 -8.24
N ASN A 108 12.62 5.81 -7.04
CA ASN A 108 11.89 4.83 -6.23
C ASN A 108 10.56 4.44 -6.86
N LEU A 109 9.80 5.39 -7.43
CA LEU A 109 8.56 5.06 -8.16
C LEU A 109 8.82 4.10 -9.32
N LYS A 110 9.85 4.36 -10.14
CA LYS A 110 10.27 3.48 -11.23
C LYS A 110 10.63 2.07 -10.73
N LEU A 111 11.37 1.99 -9.63
CA LEU A 111 11.72 0.70 -9.03
C LEU A 111 10.51 -0.02 -8.46
N ILE A 112 9.56 0.68 -7.84
CA ILE A 112 8.34 0.08 -7.32
C ILE A 112 7.45 -0.43 -8.46
N ASP A 113 7.30 0.35 -9.53
CA ASP A 113 6.54 -0.04 -10.72
C ASP A 113 7.12 -1.27 -11.39
N ASN A 114 8.44 -1.42 -11.44
CA ASN A 114 9.11 -2.61 -11.98
C ASN A 114 8.90 -3.88 -11.11
N ALA A 115 8.04 -3.87 -10.09
CA ALA A 115 7.67 -5.06 -9.34
C ALA A 115 6.38 -5.72 -9.85
N THR A 116 5.63 -5.07 -10.74
CA THR A 116 4.39 -5.59 -11.30
C THR A 116 4.19 -5.12 -12.73
N ASP A 117 3.50 -5.93 -13.54
CA ASP A 117 3.02 -5.54 -14.87
C ASP A 117 1.57 -4.99 -14.84
N SER A 118 0.93 -4.99 -13.68
CA SER A 118 -0.43 -4.44 -13.50
C SER A 118 -0.46 -2.92 -13.72
N LEU A 119 -1.58 -2.42 -14.25
CA LEU A 119 -1.81 -0.99 -14.38
C LEU A 119 -1.92 -0.34 -12.98
N VAL A 120 -1.05 0.64 -12.69
CA VAL A 120 -1.07 1.41 -11.43
C VAL A 120 -1.54 2.84 -11.67
N LEU A 121 -2.74 3.17 -11.19
CA LEU A 121 -3.30 4.51 -11.22
C LEU A 121 -2.83 5.32 -10.01
N ARG A 122 -2.35 6.55 -10.27
CA ARG A 122 -1.88 7.49 -9.24
C ARG A 122 -2.61 8.82 -9.33
N PRO A 123 -3.86 8.91 -8.86
CA PRO A 123 -4.65 10.14 -8.98
C PRO A 123 -4.02 11.38 -8.34
N LEU A 124 -3.08 11.19 -7.40
CA LEU A 124 -2.42 12.26 -6.64
C LEU A 124 -1.01 12.61 -7.15
N ILE A 125 -0.56 12.02 -8.27
CA ILE A 125 0.85 12.13 -8.68
C ILE A 125 1.32 13.57 -8.91
N THR A 126 0.41 14.46 -9.29
CA THR A 126 0.67 15.89 -9.54
C THR A 126 0.14 16.81 -8.44
N TYR A 127 -0.47 16.26 -7.38
CA TYR A 127 -1.06 17.06 -6.31
C TYR A 127 0.00 17.45 -5.30
N ASP A 128 -0.06 18.69 -4.81
CA ASP A 128 0.66 19.07 -3.61
C ASP A 128 -0.04 18.61 -2.33
N LYS A 129 0.63 18.81 -1.19
CA LYS A 129 0.13 18.37 0.11
C LYS A 129 -1.13 19.13 0.55
N GLU A 130 -1.22 20.42 0.23
CA GLU A 130 -2.35 21.26 0.64
C GLU A 130 -3.61 20.85 -0.12
N GLU A 131 -3.49 20.62 -1.43
CA GLU A 131 -4.58 20.10 -2.27
C GLU A 131 -5.11 18.75 -1.76
N ILE A 132 -4.21 17.84 -1.35
CA ILE A 132 -4.59 16.55 -0.77
C ILE A 132 -5.32 16.75 0.55
N ILE A 133 -4.85 17.67 1.40
CA ILE A 133 -5.44 17.96 2.71
C ILE A 133 -6.83 18.58 2.54
N GLU A 134 -6.98 19.57 1.67
CA GLU A 134 -8.29 20.17 1.38
C GLU A 134 -9.28 19.13 0.90
N LYS A 135 -8.86 18.28 -0.06
CA LYS A 135 -9.72 17.19 -0.53
C LYS A 135 -10.05 16.21 0.59
N ALA A 136 -9.08 15.88 1.45
CA ALA A 136 -9.30 14.98 2.58
C ALA A 136 -10.31 15.56 3.59
N ARG A 137 -10.33 16.89 3.80
CA ARG A 137 -11.31 17.58 4.64
C ARG A 137 -12.69 17.58 3.99
N GLU A 138 -12.77 17.89 2.70
CA GLU A 138 -14.02 17.87 1.92
C GLU A 138 -14.72 16.52 2.00
N ILE A 139 -13.98 15.42 1.83
CA ILE A 139 -14.54 14.05 1.94
C ILE A 139 -14.60 13.54 3.39
N GLY A 140 -14.21 14.36 4.37
CA GLY A 140 -14.25 14.07 5.79
C GLY A 140 -13.34 12.92 6.26
N THR A 141 -12.24 12.68 5.55
CA THR A 141 -11.22 11.66 5.91
C THR A 141 -10.01 12.24 6.65
N TYR A 142 -9.84 13.57 6.66
CA TYR A 142 -8.64 14.22 7.21
C TYR A 142 -8.42 13.92 8.69
N GLU A 143 -9.42 14.18 9.55
CA GLU A 143 -9.33 13.99 11.01
C GLU A 143 -9.02 12.52 11.39
N LEU A 144 -9.54 11.58 10.60
CA LEU A 144 -9.25 10.15 10.80
C LEU A 144 -7.81 9.83 10.40
N SER A 145 -7.33 10.39 9.29
CA SER A 145 -6.02 10.07 8.72
C SER A 145 -4.86 10.48 9.63
N ILE A 146 -5.02 11.59 10.36
CA ILE A 146 -4.00 12.11 11.28
C ILE A 146 -3.96 11.39 12.63
N LYS A 147 -4.94 10.51 12.93
CA LYS A 147 -4.89 9.71 14.17
C LYS A 147 -3.64 8.83 14.19
N PRO A 148 -2.98 8.67 15.36
CA PRO A 148 -1.86 7.75 15.50
C PRO A 148 -2.22 6.33 15.07
N TYR A 149 -1.33 5.70 14.31
CA TYR A 149 -1.49 4.33 13.84
C TYR A 149 -0.11 3.72 13.57
N ARG A 150 0.01 2.39 13.67
CA ARG A 150 1.24 1.67 13.36
C ARG A 150 1.34 1.44 11.85
N ASP A 151 1.76 2.50 11.14
CA ASP A 151 1.95 2.46 9.69
C ASP A 151 3.18 1.62 9.31
N CYS A 152 2.96 0.51 8.59
CA CYS A 152 4.01 -0.45 8.22
C CYS A 152 5.18 0.21 7.49
N CYS A 153 4.91 1.10 6.52
CA CYS A 153 5.94 1.81 5.76
C CYS A 153 6.86 2.65 6.66
N SER A 154 6.32 3.26 7.72
CA SER A 154 7.10 4.05 8.68
C SER A 154 7.90 3.17 9.64
N MET A 155 7.47 1.92 9.83
CA MET A 155 8.14 0.96 10.72
C MET A 155 9.30 0.22 10.05
N VAL A 156 9.29 0.08 8.71
CA VAL A 156 10.29 -0.75 8.01
C VAL A 156 11.64 -0.07 7.83
N SER A 157 11.72 1.26 7.84
CA SER A 157 12.97 2.00 7.64
C SER A 157 12.89 3.40 8.27
N LEU A 158 13.86 3.76 9.11
CA LEU A 158 13.99 5.12 9.66
C LEU A 158 14.69 6.06 8.67
N HIS A 159 15.64 5.53 7.89
CA HIS A 159 16.46 6.28 6.94
C HIS A 159 16.47 5.61 5.55
N PRO A 160 15.35 5.67 4.80
CA PRO A 160 15.25 5.03 3.51
C PRO A 160 16.13 5.70 2.45
N SER A 161 16.67 4.91 1.52
CA SER A 161 17.42 5.45 0.37
C SER A 161 16.51 6.21 -0.60
N LEU A 162 16.93 7.41 -1.00
CA LEU A 162 16.29 8.18 -2.08
C LEU A 162 16.69 7.69 -3.48
N ASN A 163 17.87 7.07 -3.59
CA ASN A 163 18.40 6.61 -4.86
C ASN A 163 19.00 5.20 -4.73
N PRO A 164 18.19 4.18 -4.44
CA PRO A 164 18.69 2.81 -4.39
C PRO A 164 19.10 2.32 -5.79
N SER A 165 20.19 1.55 -5.87
CA SER A 165 20.58 0.88 -7.11
C SER A 165 19.56 -0.20 -7.45
N LYS A 166 19.15 -0.22 -8.72
CA LYS A 166 18.25 -1.24 -9.25
C LYS A 166 18.88 -2.62 -9.11
N GLU A 167 20.15 -2.74 -9.46
CA GLU A 167 20.92 -3.97 -9.47
C GLU A 167 21.00 -4.57 -8.06
N GLU A 168 21.32 -3.74 -7.06
CA GLU A 168 21.37 -4.19 -5.65
C GLU A 168 20.00 -4.63 -5.14
N VAL A 169 18.93 -3.88 -5.43
CA VAL A 169 17.56 -4.25 -5.03
C VAL A 169 17.16 -5.59 -5.63
N LEU A 170 17.38 -5.79 -6.93
CA LEU A 170 17.05 -7.06 -7.60
C LEU A 170 17.91 -8.22 -7.09
N ALA A 171 19.20 -7.99 -6.82
CA ALA A 171 20.10 -9.00 -6.25
C ALA A 171 19.69 -9.41 -4.84
N LEU A 172 19.10 -8.50 -4.05
CA LEU A 172 18.52 -8.83 -2.75
C LEU A 172 17.27 -9.70 -2.91
N GLU A 173 16.36 -9.37 -3.82
CA GLU A 173 15.15 -10.16 -4.05
C GLU A 173 15.43 -11.57 -4.58
N GLN A 174 16.51 -11.77 -5.35
CA GLN A 174 16.93 -13.08 -5.85
C GLN A 174 17.41 -14.05 -4.75
N LYS A 175 17.72 -13.55 -3.55
CA LYS A 175 18.18 -14.38 -2.42
C LYS A 175 17.04 -15.04 -1.65
N VAL A 176 15.79 -14.73 -1.98
CA VAL A 176 14.61 -15.31 -1.34
C VAL A 176 13.69 -15.97 -2.36
N ASN A 177 12.93 -16.96 -1.91
CA ASN A 177 11.85 -17.54 -2.70
C ASN A 177 10.62 -16.62 -2.65
N TYR A 178 10.59 -15.62 -3.51
CA TYR A 178 9.54 -14.58 -3.49
C TYR A 178 8.15 -15.15 -3.74
N GLU A 179 8.03 -16.15 -4.62
CA GLU A 179 6.76 -16.83 -4.91
C GLU A 179 6.18 -17.48 -3.66
N GLU A 180 6.99 -18.23 -2.92
CA GLU A 180 6.56 -18.84 -1.66
C GLU A 180 6.14 -17.80 -0.62
N ILE A 181 6.85 -16.68 -0.51
CA ILE A 181 6.50 -15.59 0.42
C ILE A 181 5.12 -15.01 0.05
N ILE A 182 4.89 -14.79 -1.24
CA ILE A 182 3.61 -14.28 -1.75
C ILE A 182 2.49 -15.28 -1.47
N ASP A 183 2.67 -16.55 -1.82
CA ASP A 183 1.64 -17.58 -1.64
C ASP A 183 1.24 -17.74 -0.16
N ARG A 184 2.23 -17.74 0.74
CA ARG A 184 1.98 -17.75 2.19
C ARG A 184 1.22 -16.50 2.65
N THR A 185 1.59 -15.33 2.11
CA THR A 185 0.91 -14.06 2.43
C THR A 185 -0.55 -14.10 1.97
N LEU A 186 -0.81 -14.58 0.74
CA LEU A 186 -2.15 -14.69 0.17
C LEU A 186 -3.04 -15.63 0.99
N GLY A 187 -2.48 -16.72 1.51
CA GLY A 187 -3.19 -17.69 2.35
C GLY A 187 -3.66 -17.15 3.71
N GLU A 188 -3.15 -15.98 4.14
CA GLU A 188 -3.52 -15.32 5.39
C GLU A 188 -4.24 -13.98 5.18
N ILE A 189 -4.68 -13.68 3.96
CA ILE A 189 -5.51 -12.50 3.73
C ILE A 189 -6.89 -12.71 4.35
N GLU A 190 -7.30 -11.74 5.17
CA GLU A 190 -8.63 -11.73 5.78
C GLU A 190 -9.48 -10.59 5.22
N GLU A 191 -10.78 -10.83 5.03
CA GLU A 191 -11.73 -9.79 4.68
C GLU A 191 -12.31 -9.13 5.94
N MET A 192 -12.14 -7.82 6.06
CA MET A 192 -12.82 -7.02 7.08
C MET A 192 -14.20 -6.60 6.60
N LYS A 193 -15.22 -7.19 7.22
CA LYS A 193 -16.61 -6.73 7.06
C LYS A 193 -16.80 -5.36 7.71
N LEU A 194 -17.31 -4.41 6.92
CA LEU A 194 -17.78 -3.10 7.37
C LEU A 194 -19.22 -3.23 7.89
#